data_AF-A0A9D5IIK7-F1
#
_entry.id   AF-A0A9D5IIK7-F1
#
_cell.length_a   1.000
_cell.length_b   1.000
_cell.length_c   1.000
_cell.angle_alpha   90.00
_cell.angle_beta   90.00
_cell.angle_gamma   90.00
#
_symmetry.space_group_name_H-M   'P 1'
#
loop_
_entity.id
_entity.type
_entity.pdbx_description
1 polymer ?
#
loop_
_entity_poly.entity_id
_entity_poly.type
_entity_poly.pdbx_seq_one_letter_code
_entity_poly.pdbx_strand_id
1 'polypeptide(L)'
;MLTRGNHKLGTHQIWSFSLPSGTTETCPGMTQTCGQHCYAVAMERYRPAAVAKYRRNLAISRRRDFATRLRAFLIAHAIRVVRIHVGGDFYSPKYAKLWLRIIRRSPRTHFFFYSRAWRIPAIKTVLDCMADLRNTRIWYSLDRDTGVPTEIPARVRLAWLMGDATDLPPPGTDLVFRVRRLRRLPFPSGMPTVCPTEDGQLRTVRVTCERCGFCWRPLALTRTPLPVIESVPPRRCP
;
A
#
# COMPACT_ATOMS: atom_id res chain seq x y z
N MET A 1 3.44 17.61 1.15
CA MET A 1 4.22 17.05 2.26
C MET A 1 3.42 15.95 2.96
N LEU A 2 4.04 15.16 3.85
CA LEU A 2 3.37 14.18 4.70
C LEU A 2 2.28 14.86 5.56
N THR A 3 1.21 14.13 5.86
CA THR A 3 0.19 14.57 6.82
C THR A 3 -0.21 13.45 7.75
N ARG A 4 -0.67 13.81 8.95
CA ARG A 4 -1.34 12.87 9.85
C ARG A 4 -2.47 12.14 9.14
N GLY A 5 -2.74 10.92 9.62
CA GLY A 5 -3.72 10.04 9.05
C GLY A 5 -5.15 10.58 9.17
N ASN A 6 -6.09 9.78 8.65
CA ASN A 6 -7.51 10.11 8.63
C ASN A 6 -8.29 9.15 9.55
N HIS A 7 -9.61 9.23 9.51
CA HIS A 7 -10.49 8.36 10.32
C HIS A 7 -10.26 6.85 10.13
N LYS A 8 -9.68 6.40 9.01
CA LYS A 8 -9.32 4.99 8.79
C LYS A 8 -7.92 4.67 9.33
N LEU A 9 -6.94 5.54 9.06
CA LEU A 9 -5.57 5.31 9.51
C LEU A 9 -5.39 5.48 11.02
N GLY A 10 -6.14 6.39 11.64
CA GLY A 10 -5.82 6.97 12.93
C GLY A 10 -5.23 8.36 12.75
N THR A 11 -5.39 9.22 13.76
CA THR A 11 -5.05 10.65 13.70
C THR A 11 -3.74 11.01 14.40
N HIS A 12 -3.06 10.03 15.02
CA HIS A 12 -1.92 10.32 15.90
C HIS A 12 -0.60 9.72 15.39
N GLN A 13 -0.56 8.41 15.10
CA GLN A 13 0.71 7.72 14.85
C GLN A 13 1.08 7.62 13.36
N ILE A 14 0.09 7.41 12.50
CA ILE A 14 0.34 7.13 11.07
C ILE A 14 0.31 8.43 10.28
N TRP A 15 1.39 8.71 9.56
CA TRP A 15 1.46 9.77 8.56
C TRP A 15 1.31 9.20 7.16
N SER A 16 0.93 10.03 6.18
CA SER A 16 0.72 9.58 4.81
C SER A 16 1.18 10.60 3.78
N PHE A 17 1.68 10.09 2.65
CA PHE A 17 2.01 10.86 1.46
C PHE A 17 1.22 10.27 0.29
N SER A 18 0.27 11.04 -0.25
CA SER A 18 -0.61 10.59 -1.33
C SER A 18 -0.47 11.46 -2.56
N LEU A 19 -0.76 10.87 -3.70
CA LEU A 19 -0.80 11.48 -5.02
C LEU A 19 -2.25 11.47 -5.55
N PRO A 20 -2.53 12.17 -6.67
CA PRO A 20 -3.80 12.02 -7.38
C PRO A 20 -3.98 10.56 -7.79
N SER A 21 -5.22 10.12 -7.90
CA SER A 21 -5.54 8.70 -8.19
C SER A 21 -6.30 8.54 -9.49
N GLY A 22 -6.26 7.32 -10.05
CA GLY A 22 -7.15 6.92 -11.15
C GLY A 22 -6.70 7.35 -12.54
N THR A 23 -5.45 7.76 -12.70
CA THR A 23 -4.85 8.03 -14.02
C THR A 23 -3.66 7.09 -14.24
N THR A 24 -3.38 6.73 -15.49
CA THR A 24 -2.16 5.96 -15.85
C THR A 24 -0.88 6.71 -15.46
N GLU A 25 -0.92 8.04 -15.44
CA GLU A 25 0.19 8.90 -14.99
C GLU A 25 0.56 8.68 -13.52
N THR A 26 -0.38 8.31 -12.66
CA THR A 26 -0.17 8.19 -11.20
C THR A 26 -0.36 6.77 -10.68
N CYS A 27 -1.11 5.94 -11.41
CA CYS A 27 -1.42 4.55 -11.11
C CYS A 27 -1.16 3.67 -12.34
N PRO A 28 0.10 3.51 -12.79
CA PRO A 28 0.40 2.79 -14.04
C PRO A 28 0.01 1.29 -13.97
N GLY A 29 -0.06 0.72 -12.77
CA GLY A 29 -0.49 -0.66 -12.55
C GLY A 29 -2.00 -0.85 -12.35
N MET A 30 -2.84 0.19 -12.49
CA MET A 30 -4.28 0.04 -12.29
C MET A 30 -4.91 -0.94 -13.28
N THR A 31 -5.93 -1.64 -12.83
CA THR A 31 -6.79 -2.53 -13.63
C THR A 31 -8.18 -1.92 -13.80
N GLN A 32 -9.01 -2.56 -14.62
CA GLN A 32 -10.42 -2.17 -14.77
C GLN A 32 -11.17 -2.24 -13.44
N THR A 33 -11.07 -3.36 -12.71
CA THR A 33 -11.67 -3.51 -11.37
C THR A 33 -11.19 -2.44 -10.40
N CYS A 34 -9.88 -2.15 -10.38
CA CYS A 34 -9.33 -1.07 -9.56
C CYS A 34 -9.92 0.30 -9.94
N GLY A 35 -10.04 0.60 -11.24
CA GLY A 35 -10.60 1.86 -11.74
C GLY A 35 -12.07 2.04 -11.36
N GLN A 36 -12.88 0.99 -11.52
CA GLN A 36 -14.30 0.97 -11.17
C GLN A 36 -14.54 1.15 -9.67
N HIS A 37 -13.66 0.62 -8.83
CA HIS A 37 -13.82 0.61 -7.36
C HIS A 37 -12.83 1.51 -6.61
N CYS A 38 -12.15 2.43 -7.30
CA CYS A 38 -11.14 3.29 -6.69
C CYS A 38 -11.76 4.23 -5.65
N TYR A 39 -11.61 3.87 -4.37
CA TYR A 39 -12.12 4.70 -3.27
C TYR A 39 -11.47 6.09 -3.24
N ALA A 40 -10.22 6.20 -3.70
CA ALA A 40 -9.48 7.45 -3.69
C ALA A 40 -10.05 8.44 -4.72
N VAL A 41 -10.37 7.98 -5.94
CA VAL A 41 -11.07 8.79 -6.95
C VAL A 41 -12.44 9.23 -6.44
N ALA A 42 -13.21 8.31 -5.84
CA ALA A 42 -14.51 8.64 -5.26
C ALA A 42 -14.39 9.73 -4.17
N MET A 43 -13.36 9.66 -3.32
CA MET A 43 -13.09 10.67 -2.29
C MET A 43 -12.64 12.01 -2.89
N GLU A 44 -11.76 11.97 -3.89
CA GLU A 44 -11.22 13.14 -4.58
C GLU A 44 -12.31 13.99 -5.25
N ARG A 45 -13.38 13.36 -5.77
CA ARG A 45 -14.54 14.06 -6.35
C ARG A 45 -15.22 15.05 -5.40
N TYR A 46 -15.24 14.77 -4.11
CA TYR A 46 -15.96 15.57 -3.11
C TYR A 46 -15.04 16.30 -2.12
N ARG A 47 -13.71 16.25 -2.32
CA ARG A 47 -12.72 16.85 -1.39
C ARG A 47 -11.67 17.69 -2.12
N PRO A 48 -12.02 18.89 -2.59
CA PRO A 48 -11.12 19.74 -3.38
C PRO A 48 -9.81 20.08 -2.67
N ALA A 49 -9.84 20.29 -1.35
CA ALA A 49 -8.63 20.53 -0.56
C ALA A 49 -7.66 19.33 -0.57
N ALA A 50 -8.19 18.10 -0.53
CA ALA A 50 -7.38 16.89 -0.65
C ALA A 50 -6.77 16.77 -2.06
N VAL A 51 -7.56 17.03 -3.11
CA VAL A 51 -7.10 17.02 -4.51
C VAL A 51 -5.97 18.03 -4.73
N ALA A 52 -6.16 19.28 -4.28
CA ALA A 52 -5.15 20.33 -4.41
C ALA A 52 -3.83 19.93 -3.73
N LYS A 53 -3.93 19.33 -2.54
CA LYS A 53 -2.77 18.80 -1.81
C LYS A 53 -2.11 17.65 -2.56
N TYR A 54 -2.87 16.72 -3.13
CA TYR A 54 -2.34 15.59 -3.89
C TYR A 54 -1.60 16.05 -5.16
N ARG A 55 -2.16 17.03 -5.88
CA ARG A 55 -1.48 17.68 -7.01
C ARG A 55 -0.17 18.36 -6.59
N ARG A 56 -0.16 19.08 -5.47
CA ARG A 56 1.07 19.65 -4.89
C ARG A 56 2.08 18.56 -4.53
N ASN A 57 1.64 17.44 -3.97
CA ASN A 57 2.51 16.30 -3.67
C ASN A 57 3.12 15.69 -4.94
N LEU A 58 2.35 15.57 -6.02
CA LEU A 58 2.86 15.09 -7.31
C LEU A 58 3.95 16.03 -7.83
N ALA A 59 3.71 17.34 -7.85
CA ALA A 59 4.72 18.33 -8.25
C ALA A 59 5.99 18.25 -7.36
N ILE A 60 5.82 18.18 -6.04
CA ILE A 60 6.94 18.04 -5.09
C ILE A 60 7.72 16.74 -5.33
N SER A 61 7.05 15.63 -5.64
CA SER A 61 7.69 14.34 -5.86
C SER A 61 8.62 14.30 -7.08
N ARG A 62 8.44 15.24 -8.02
CA ARG A 62 9.25 15.37 -9.24
C ARG A 62 10.52 16.20 -9.03
N ARG A 63 10.63 16.92 -7.90
CA ARG A 63 11.79 17.77 -7.60
C ARG A 63 13.02 16.92 -7.27
N ARG A 64 14.21 17.43 -7.62
CA ARG A 64 15.50 16.79 -7.31
C ARG A 64 15.74 16.65 -5.80
N ASP A 65 15.23 17.58 -5.00
CA ASP A 65 15.39 17.66 -3.56
C ASP A 65 14.31 16.90 -2.76
N PHE A 66 13.39 16.19 -3.42
CA PHE A 66 12.25 15.52 -2.78
C PHE A 66 12.67 14.62 -1.62
N ALA A 67 13.62 13.71 -1.86
CA ALA A 67 14.06 12.74 -0.85
C ALA A 67 14.69 13.43 0.38
N THR A 68 15.48 14.49 0.15
CA THR A 68 16.12 15.27 1.22
C THR A 68 15.07 16.00 2.05
N ARG A 69 14.14 16.70 1.40
CA ARG A 69 13.06 17.42 2.07
C ARG A 69 12.14 16.50 2.87
N LEU A 70 11.76 15.37 2.29
CA LEU A 70 10.89 14.42 2.97
C LEU A 70 11.59 13.82 4.20
N ARG A 71 12.87 13.47 4.10
CA ARG A 71 13.65 12.98 5.25
C ARG A 71 13.79 14.04 6.34
N ALA A 72 14.08 15.29 5.98
CA ALA A 72 14.12 16.39 6.96
C ALA A 72 12.78 16.52 7.69
N PHE A 73 11.65 16.41 6.97
CA PHE A 73 10.32 16.41 7.57
C PHE A 73 10.09 15.24 8.53
N LEU A 74 10.53 14.03 8.19
CA LEU A 74 10.44 12.86 9.08
C LEU A 74 11.16 13.10 10.41
N ILE A 75 12.36 13.69 10.36
CA ILE A 75 13.19 13.96 11.53
C ILE A 75 12.56 15.06 12.38
N ALA A 76 12.23 16.20 11.75
CA ALA A 76 11.68 17.37 12.45
C ALA A 76 10.37 17.06 13.21
N HIS A 77 9.57 16.11 12.71
CA HIS A 77 8.31 15.72 13.33
C HIS A 77 8.37 14.36 14.06
N ALA A 78 9.56 13.79 14.24
CA ALA A 78 9.78 12.49 14.90
C ALA A 78 8.84 11.37 14.38
N ILE A 79 8.60 11.33 13.07
CA ILE A 79 7.58 10.45 12.48
C ILE A 79 8.02 8.99 12.55
N ARG A 80 7.19 8.17 13.21
CA ARG A 80 7.47 6.74 13.45
C ARG A 80 6.86 5.80 12.42
N VAL A 81 5.70 6.16 11.83
CA VAL A 81 4.99 5.31 10.89
C VAL A 81 4.49 6.14 9.70
N VAL A 82 4.81 5.66 8.49
CA VAL A 82 4.38 6.29 7.23
C VAL A 82 3.68 5.27 6.36
N ARG A 83 2.44 5.56 5.99
CA ARG A 83 1.77 4.93 4.85
C ARG A 83 2.16 5.66 3.57
N ILE A 84 2.92 5.02 2.71
CA ILE A 84 3.16 5.53 1.37
C ILE A 84 1.90 5.25 0.55
N HIS A 85 1.30 6.30 0.02
CA HIS A 85 0.08 6.31 -0.79
C HIS A 85 -1.20 5.83 -0.07
N VAL A 86 -2.05 6.79 0.28
CA VAL A 86 -3.49 6.52 0.49
C VAL A 86 -4.24 6.67 -0.85
N GLY A 87 -3.75 7.53 -1.74
CA GLY A 87 -4.18 7.67 -3.12
C GLY A 87 -2.93 7.78 -4.02
N GLY A 88 -3.11 7.44 -5.30
CA GLY A 88 -2.06 7.21 -6.28
C GLY A 88 -1.21 5.96 -5.99
N ASP A 89 -0.16 5.77 -6.80
CA ASP A 89 0.80 4.66 -6.68
C ASP A 89 2.22 5.13 -7.09
N PHE A 90 3.17 4.21 -7.11
CA PHE A 90 4.48 4.43 -7.70
C PHE A 90 4.35 4.59 -9.23
N TYR A 91 4.43 5.84 -9.70
CA TYR A 91 4.24 6.15 -11.12
C TYR A 91 5.46 5.96 -12.02
N SER A 92 6.65 5.79 -11.46
CA SER A 92 7.87 5.57 -12.24
C SER A 92 8.96 4.86 -11.43
N PRO A 93 9.91 4.17 -12.09
CA PRO A 93 11.08 3.59 -11.42
C PRO A 93 11.91 4.66 -10.70
N LYS A 94 12.04 5.86 -11.28
CA LYS A 94 12.74 6.98 -10.67
C LYS A 94 12.09 7.40 -9.35
N TYR A 95 10.77 7.51 -9.30
CA TYR A 95 10.05 7.86 -8.09
C TYR A 95 10.13 6.76 -7.03
N ALA A 96 10.03 5.48 -7.44
CA ALA A 96 10.26 4.35 -6.53
C ALA A 96 11.67 4.38 -5.92
N LYS A 97 12.71 4.66 -6.72
CA LYS A 97 14.10 4.78 -6.23
C LYS A 97 14.27 5.91 -5.21
N LEU A 98 13.54 7.02 -5.35
CA LEU A 98 13.54 8.10 -4.35
C LEU A 98 12.98 7.62 -3.01
N TRP A 99 11.88 6.88 -3.00
CA TRP A 99 11.35 6.27 -1.79
C TRP A 99 12.28 5.22 -1.19
N LEU A 100 12.89 4.37 -2.01
CA LEU A 100 13.87 3.38 -1.54
C LEU A 100 15.00 4.08 -0.77
N ARG A 101 15.51 5.19 -1.32
CA ARG A 101 16.52 6.03 -0.66
C ARG A 101 16.02 6.65 0.65
N ILE A 102 14.78 7.16 0.69
CA ILE A 102 14.18 7.71 1.92
C ILE A 102 14.10 6.63 3.00
N ILE A 103 13.58 5.46 2.66
CA ILE A 103 13.39 4.33 3.57
C ILE A 103 14.74 3.88 4.14
N ARG A 104 15.73 3.62 3.27
CA ARG A 104 17.09 3.22 3.67
C ARG A 104 17.72 4.21 4.64
N ARG A 105 17.50 5.52 4.43
CA ARG A 105 18.08 6.60 5.26
C ARG A 105 17.25 6.98 6.48
N SER A 106 16.17 6.25 6.76
CA SER A 106 15.25 6.51 7.86
C SER A 106 14.90 5.22 8.62
N PRO A 107 15.90 4.49 9.15
CA PRO A 107 15.69 3.16 9.78
C PRO A 107 14.78 3.20 11.02
N ARG A 108 14.65 4.37 11.65
CA ARG A 108 13.77 4.61 12.80
C ARG A 108 12.29 4.77 12.41
N THR A 109 11.98 4.98 11.14
CA THR A 109 10.60 5.13 10.64
C THR A 109 10.18 3.83 9.96
N HIS A 110 9.00 3.33 10.31
CA HIS A 110 8.37 2.19 9.63
C HIS A 110 7.53 2.68 8.45
N PHE A 111 7.76 2.08 7.29
CA PHE A 111 7.03 2.38 6.08
C PHE A 111 6.14 1.20 5.70
N PHE A 112 4.95 1.49 5.20
CA PHE A 112 4.12 0.46 4.60
C PHE A 112 3.30 1.03 3.44
N PHE A 113 2.97 0.17 2.47
CA PHE A 113 2.17 0.58 1.32
C PHE A 113 1.51 -0.60 0.62
N TYR A 114 0.53 -0.24 -0.20
CA TYR A 114 -0.13 -1.12 -1.15
C TYR A 114 0.19 -0.60 -2.54
N SER A 115 0.59 -1.49 -3.44
CA SER A 115 0.93 -1.09 -4.80
C SER A 115 0.39 -2.12 -5.79
N ARG A 116 -0.13 -1.65 -6.93
CA ARG A 116 -0.34 -2.45 -8.14
C ARG A 116 0.77 -2.21 -9.16
N ALA A 117 1.63 -1.22 -8.93
CA ALA A 117 2.78 -0.92 -9.79
C ALA A 117 3.82 -2.05 -9.86
N TRP A 118 3.70 -3.11 -9.04
CA TRP A 118 4.44 -4.36 -9.24
C TRP A 118 4.18 -5.01 -10.61
N ARG A 119 3.07 -4.67 -11.27
CA ARG A 119 2.79 -5.08 -12.66
C ARG A 119 3.71 -4.44 -13.69
N ILE A 120 4.45 -3.39 -13.30
CA ILE A 120 5.44 -2.73 -14.15
C ILE A 120 6.83 -3.25 -13.75
N PRO A 121 7.51 -4.07 -14.60
CA PRO A 121 8.73 -4.77 -14.20
C PRO A 121 9.80 -3.86 -13.59
N ALA A 122 10.06 -2.72 -14.23
CA ALA A 122 11.06 -1.76 -13.76
C ALA A 122 10.73 -1.11 -12.40
N ILE A 123 9.45 -1.03 -12.03
CA ILE A 123 9.02 -0.57 -10.71
C ILE A 123 9.09 -1.72 -9.71
N LYS A 124 8.62 -2.92 -10.10
CA LYS A 124 8.68 -4.14 -9.30
C LYS A 124 10.07 -4.40 -8.75
N THR A 125 11.11 -4.32 -9.58
CA THR A 125 12.50 -4.50 -9.13
C THR A 125 12.85 -3.61 -7.94
N VAL A 126 12.37 -2.36 -7.94
CA VAL A 126 12.64 -1.41 -6.84
C VAL A 126 11.79 -1.72 -5.61
N LEU A 127 10.53 -2.15 -5.80
CA LEU A 127 9.65 -2.58 -4.70
C LEU A 127 10.20 -3.85 -4.03
N ASP A 128 10.70 -4.81 -4.80
CA ASP A 128 11.33 -6.02 -4.28
C ASP A 128 12.55 -5.64 -3.41
N CYS A 129 13.38 -4.69 -3.85
CA CYS A 129 14.49 -4.15 -3.04
C CYS A 129 14.05 -3.40 -1.77
N MET A 130 12.86 -2.79 -1.77
CA MET A 130 12.29 -2.22 -0.55
C MET A 130 11.85 -3.33 0.42
N ALA A 131 11.47 -4.51 -0.07
CA ALA A 131 10.99 -5.62 0.75
C ALA A 131 12.07 -6.16 1.69
N ASP A 132 13.34 -6.09 1.26
CA ASP A 132 14.50 -6.52 2.04
C ASP A 132 14.79 -5.60 3.24
N LEU A 133 14.25 -4.38 3.23
CA LEU A 133 14.46 -3.41 4.30
C LEU A 133 13.58 -3.74 5.50
N ARG A 134 14.22 -3.93 6.67
CA ARG A 134 13.53 -4.35 7.90
C ARG A 134 12.43 -3.38 8.34
N ASN A 135 12.59 -2.09 8.05
CA ASN A 135 11.65 -1.02 8.37
C ASN A 135 10.56 -0.81 7.30
N THR A 136 10.33 -1.77 6.39
CA THR A 136 9.29 -1.68 5.35
C THR A 136 8.37 -2.89 5.33
N ARG A 137 7.08 -2.65 5.08
CA ARG A 137 6.03 -3.67 4.86
C ARG A 137 5.33 -3.41 3.53
N ILE A 138 5.44 -4.36 2.62
CA ILE A 138 4.92 -4.20 1.26
C ILE A 138 3.76 -5.13 1.06
N TRP A 139 2.68 -4.56 0.53
CA TRP A 139 1.50 -5.28 0.11
C TRP A 139 1.38 -5.15 -1.40
N TYR A 140 1.59 -6.24 -2.13
CA TYR A 140 1.11 -6.29 -3.50
C TYR A 140 -0.40 -6.31 -3.43
N SER A 141 -1.02 -5.32 -4.08
CA SER A 141 -2.46 -5.22 -4.17
C SER A 141 -2.88 -5.92 -5.46
N LEU A 142 -3.91 -6.74 -5.33
CA LEU A 142 -4.45 -7.60 -6.36
C LEU A 142 -5.96 -7.40 -6.47
N ASP A 143 -6.50 -7.79 -7.60
CA ASP A 143 -7.91 -7.99 -7.86
C ASP A 143 -8.04 -9.03 -8.99
N ARG A 144 -9.27 -9.38 -9.35
CA ARG A 144 -9.54 -10.36 -10.40
C ARG A 144 -8.84 -10.11 -11.74
N ASP A 145 -8.49 -8.85 -12.05
CA ASP A 145 -7.85 -8.46 -13.30
C ASP A 145 -6.32 -8.35 -13.19
N THR A 146 -5.73 -8.41 -11.98
CA THR A 146 -4.27 -8.28 -11.86
C THR A 146 -3.52 -9.54 -12.25
N GLY A 147 -4.20 -10.70 -12.22
CA GLY A 147 -3.54 -11.99 -12.10
C GLY A 147 -2.80 -12.13 -10.76
N VAL A 148 -2.00 -13.19 -10.62
CA VAL A 148 -1.13 -13.43 -9.45
C VAL A 148 0.33 -13.21 -9.87
N PRO A 149 1.16 -12.50 -9.08
CA PRO A 149 2.57 -12.34 -9.38
C PRO A 149 3.29 -13.68 -9.36
N THR A 150 4.09 -13.96 -10.39
CA THR A 150 4.90 -15.19 -10.50
C THR A 150 5.97 -15.27 -9.42
N GLU A 151 6.53 -14.12 -9.02
CA GLU A 151 7.57 -14.04 -8.02
C GLU A 151 7.21 -13.08 -6.88
N ILE A 152 7.14 -13.63 -5.67
CA ILE A 152 6.80 -12.89 -4.45
C ILE A 152 7.96 -12.99 -3.46
N PRO A 153 8.68 -11.88 -3.16
CA PRO A 153 9.70 -11.90 -2.13
C PRO A 153 9.13 -12.31 -0.77
N ALA A 154 9.93 -12.99 0.06
CA ALA A 154 9.47 -13.59 1.33
C ALA A 154 8.75 -12.61 2.29
N ARG A 155 9.14 -11.32 2.25
CA ARG A 155 8.61 -10.25 3.11
C ARG A 155 7.44 -9.47 2.49
N VAL A 156 7.10 -9.75 1.23
CA VAL A 156 5.91 -9.19 0.57
C VAL A 156 4.68 -9.98 1.02
N ARG A 157 3.56 -9.28 1.13
CA ARG A 157 2.23 -9.84 1.41
C ARG A 157 1.26 -9.49 0.30
N LEU A 158 0.23 -10.30 0.13
CA LEU A 158 -0.79 -10.16 -0.91
C LEU A 158 -2.09 -9.63 -0.32
N ALA A 159 -2.60 -8.54 -0.90
CA ALA A 159 -3.86 -7.92 -0.52
C ALA A 159 -4.86 -7.95 -1.68
N TRP A 160 -5.92 -8.76 -1.54
CA TRP A 160 -6.97 -8.92 -2.54
C TRP A 160 -8.08 -7.89 -2.36
N LEU A 161 -8.51 -7.23 -3.43
CA LEU A 161 -9.71 -6.39 -3.46
C LEU A 161 -10.86 -7.16 -4.09
N MET A 162 -11.87 -7.50 -3.30
CA MET A 162 -13.12 -8.09 -3.79
C MET A 162 -14.03 -7.00 -4.36
N GLY A 163 -14.31 -7.07 -5.67
CA GLY A 163 -15.27 -6.20 -6.36
C GLY A 163 -16.73 -6.65 -6.21
N ASP A 164 -16.96 -7.95 -6.08
CA ASP A 164 -18.27 -8.57 -5.90
C ASP A 164 -18.20 -9.79 -4.97
N ALA A 165 -19.33 -10.46 -4.75
CA ALA A 165 -19.42 -11.58 -3.80
C ALA A 165 -18.83 -12.90 -4.32
N THR A 166 -18.67 -13.05 -5.63
CA THR A 166 -18.11 -14.26 -6.28
C THR A 166 -16.62 -14.12 -6.56
N ASP A 167 -16.08 -12.89 -6.51
CA ASP A 167 -14.66 -12.53 -6.59
C ASP A 167 -13.86 -12.93 -5.33
N LEU A 168 -13.81 -14.24 -5.07
CA LEU A 168 -13.12 -14.81 -3.92
C LEU A 168 -11.59 -14.73 -4.07
N PRO A 169 -10.85 -14.44 -2.98
CA PRO A 169 -9.40 -14.34 -3.03
C PRO A 169 -8.75 -15.69 -3.37
N PRO A 170 -7.70 -15.73 -4.22
CA PRO A 170 -6.96 -16.95 -4.50
C PRO A 170 -6.15 -17.41 -3.28
N PRO A 171 -5.75 -18.69 -3.22
CA PRO A 171 -4.86 -19.22 -2.19
C PRO A 171 -3.58 -18.40 -2.03
N GLY A 172 -3.14 -18.23 -0.78
CA GLY A 172 -1.96 -17.44 -0.40
C GLY A 172 -2.16 -15.93 -0.34
N THR A 173 -3.40 -15.46 -0.52
CA THR A 173 -3.80 -14.09 -0.14
C THR A 173 -3.67 -13.92 1.37
N ASP A 174 -3.05 -12.82 1.81
CA ASP A 174 -2.80 -12.54 3.23
C ASP A 174 -3.84 -11.60 3.85
N LEU A 175 -4.49 -10.76 3.03
CA LEU A 175 -5.47 -9.76 3.48
C LEU A 175 -6.52 -9.51 2.41
N VAL A 176 -7.78 -9.36 2.82
CA VAL A 176 -8.89 -9.07 1.92
C VAL A 176 -9.48 -7.68 2.20
N PHE A 177 -9.64 -6.88 1.15
CA PHE A 177 -10.43 -5.66 1.14
C PHE A 177 -11.75 -5.90 0.41
N ARG A 178 -12.84 -5.36 0.93
CA ARG A 178 -14.17 -5.52 0.37
C ARG A 178 -14.72 -4.14 0.02
N VAL A 179 -15.22 -4.00 -1.22
CA VAL A 179 -15.97 -2.79 -1.59
C VAL A 179 -17.16 -2.59 -0.65
N ARG A 180 -17.57 -1.34 -0.46
CA ARG A 180 -18.51 -0.95 0.62
C ARG A 180 -19.79 -1.79 0.66
N ARG A 181 -20.35 -2.15 -0.50
CA ARG A 181 -21.58 -2.97 -0.62
C ARG A 181 -21.43 -4.38 -0.05
N LEU A 182 -20.23 -4.96 -0.12
CA LEU A 182 -19.99 -6.33 0.33
C LEU A 182 -19.80 -6.43 1.84
N ARG A 183 -19.43 -5.33 2.52
CA ARG A 183 -19.05 -5.37 3.95
C ARG A 183 -20.18 -5.85 4.87
N ARG A 184 -21.44 -5.75 4.42
CA ARG A 184 -22.62 -6.23 5.17
C ARG A 184 -22.95 -7.69 4.88
N LEU A 185 -22.35 -8.27 3.85
CA LEU A 185 -22.62 -9.64 3.45
C LEU A 185 -21.71 -10.59 4.23
N PRO A 186 -22.18 -11.82 4.52
CA PRO A 186 -21.34 -12.87 5.07
C PRO A 186 -20.05 -13.04 4.26
N PHE A 187 -18.99 -13.47 4.95
CA PHE A 187 -17.74 -13.86 4.31
C PHE A 187 -17.44 -15.31 4.70
N PRO A 188 -17.12 -16.20 3.74
CA PRO A 188 -16.98 -17.62 4.03
C PRO A 188 -15.92 -17.91 5.10
N SER A 189 -16.21 -18.88 5.96
CA SER A 189 -15.25 -19.41 6.92
C SER A 189 -14.06 -20.06 6.20
N GLY A 190 -12.88 -20.05 6.82
CA GLY A 190 -11.65 -20.60 6.23
C GLY A 190 -10.96 -19.69 5.20
N MET A 191 -11.53 -18.52 4.91
CA MET A 191 -10.93 -17.53 4.01
C MET A 191 -9.91 -16.62 4.70
N PRO A 192 -9.01 -15.98 3.95
CA PRO A 192 -8.04 -15.03 4.50
C PRO A 192 -8.70 -13.87 5.25
N THR A 193 -7.98 -13.29 6.20
CA THR A 193 -8.49 -12.20 7.05
C THR A 193 -9.00 -11.03 6.22
N VAL A 194 -10.24 -10.61 6.47
CA VAL A 194 -10.77 -9.34 5.95
C VAL A 194 -10.21 -8.21 6.79
N CYS A 195 -9.79 -7.11 6.13
CA CYS A 195 -9.27 -5.93 6.80
C CYS A 195 -10.24 -5.47 7.91
N PRO A 196 -9.80 -5.38 9.19
CA PRO A 196 -10.69 -5.05 10.31
C PRO A 196 -11.39 -3.70 10.22
N THR A 197 -10.85 -2.76 9.43
CA THR A 197 -11.51 -1.46 9.17
C THR A 197 -12.59 -1.54 8.09
N GLU A 198 -12.73 -2.68 7.40
CA GLU A 198 -13.58 -2.89 6.23
C GLU A 198 -14.36 -4.21 6.25
N ASP A 199 -14.35 -4.94 7.38
CA ASP A 199 -15.06 -6.22 7.51
C ASP A 199 -16.55 -6.07 7.82
N GLY A 200 -16.99 -4.84 8.10
CA GLY A 200 -18.39 -4.51 8.39
C GLY A 200 -18.90 -5.01 9.75
N GLN A 201 -18.04 -5.57 10.59
CA GLN A 201 -18.42 -5.96 11.94
C GLN A 201 -18.65 -4.72 12.80
N LEU A 202 -19.80 -4.71 13.49
CA LEU A 202 -20.12 -3.70 14.50
C LEU A 202 -19.25 -3.93 15.73
N ARG A 203 -18.60 -2.86 16.19
CA ARG A 203 -17.73 -2.87 17.37
C ARG A 203 -18.02 -1.64 18.19
N THR A 204 -17.96 -1.78 19.51
CA THR A 204 -18.10 -0.66 20.46
C THR A 204 -17.07 0.43 20.19
N VAL A 205 -15.87 0.02 19.78
CA VAL A 205 -14.77 0.92 19.47
C VAL A 205 -14.39 0.76 17.99
N ARG A 206 -14.37 1.90 17.27
CA ARG A 206 -13.91 1.92 15.87
C ARG A 206 -12.46 1.42 15.77
N VAL A 207 -12.25 0.46 14.87
CA VAL A 207 -10.92 -0.02 14.51
C VAL A 207 -10.29 0.93 13.49
N THR A 208 -9.04 1.29 13.73
CA THR A 208 -8.19 2.08 12.82
C THR A 208 -6.91 1.29 12.51
N CYS A 209 -6.20 1.65 11.44
CA CYS A 209 -4.91 1.02 11.12
C CYS A 209 -3.88 1.20 12.25
N GLU A 210 -3.91 2.34 12.94
CA GLU A 210 -3.12 2.64 14.11
C GLU A 210 -3.37 1.63 15.25
N ARG A 211 -4.65 1.32 15.51
CA ARG A 211 -5.03 0.36 16.55
C ARG A 211 -4.75 -1.08 16.16
N CYS A 212 -5.15 -1.51 14.96
CA CYS A 212 -4.99 -2.92 14.59
C CYS A 212 -3.54 -3.29 14.29
N GLY A 213 -2.73 -2.38 13.76
CA GLY A 213 -1.32 -2.61 13.48
C GLY A 213 -0.99 -3.61 12.37
N PHE A 214 -1.97 -4.38 11.89
CA PHE A 214 -1.78 -5.55 11.02
C PHE A 214 -0.87 -5.27 9.81
N CYS A 215 -1.04 -4.11 9.18
CA CYS A 215 -0.41 -3.81 7.90
C CYS A 215 1.00 -3.21 8.02
N TRP A 216 1.40 -2.77 9.22
CA TRP A 216 2.63 -1.99 9.41
C TRP A 216 3.49 -2.42 10.59
N ARG A 217 2.94 -3.12 11.59
CA ARG A 217 3.74 -3.73 12.65
C ARG A 217 4.72 -4.76 12.05
N PRO A 218 5.93 -4.92 12.60
CA PRO A 218 6.87 -5.94 12.14
C PRO A 218 6.24 -7.33 12.09
N LEU A 219 6.56 -8.10 11.06
CA LEU A 219 6.19 -9.50 10.92
C LEU A 219 7.08 -10.37 11.82
N ALA A 220 6.52 -11.45 12.38
CA ALA A 220 7.34 -12.63 12.64
C ALA A 220 7.81 -13.20 11.27
N LEU A 221 9.04 -13.70 11.18
CA LEU A 221 9.71 -14.03 9.90
C LEU A 221 9.02 -15.15 9.08
N THR A 222 7.98 -15.78 9.60
CA THR A 222 7.30 -16.92 8.97
C THR A 222 6.15 -16.47 8.06
N ARG A 223 6.16 -16.98 6.83
CA ARG A 223 5.00 -17.04 5.92
C ARG A 223 4.71 -18.52 5.73
N THR A 224 3.44 -18.93 5.65
CA THR A 224 3.10 -20.23 5.04
C THR A 224 3.56 -20.15 3.59
N PRO A 225 4.55 -20.97 3.15
CA PRO A 225 5.03 -20.91 1.79
C PRO A 225 3.86 -21.17 0.83
N LEU A 226 3.71 -20.33 -0.19
CA LEU A 226 3.08 -20.79 -1.41
C LEU A 226 3.97 -21.92 -1.97
N PRO A 227 3.42 -22.97 -2.61
CA PRO A 227 4.24 -24.01 -3.24
C PRO A 227 5.28 -23.35 -4.15
N VAL A 228 6.55 -23.44 -3.74
CA VAL A 228 7.65 -22.68 -4.34
C VAL A 228 8.09 -23.39 -5.62
N ILE A 229 8.13 -22.65 -6.74
CA ILE A 229 8.93 -23.02 -7.90
C ILE A 229 10.27 -22.28 -7.73
N GLU A 230 11.26 -23.03 -7.22
CA GLU A 230 12.70 -22.74 -7.17
C GLU A 230 13.23 -21.48 -6.43
N SER A 231 14.40 -21.65 -5.80
CA SER A 231 15.14 -20.58 -5.10
C SER A 231 15.94 -19.73 -6.09
N VAL A 232 15.66 -18.43 -6.15
CA VAL A 232 16.33 -17.47 -7.04
C VAL A 232 17.59 -16.88 -6.35
N PRO A 233 18.73 -16.71 -7.06
CA PRO A 233 19.95 -16.11 -6.53
C PRO A 233 19.76 -14.66 -6.03
N PRO A 234 20.68 -14.14 -5.17
CA PRO A 234 20.56 -12.81 -4.58
C PRO A 234 20.54 -11.73 -5.67
N ARG A 235 19.45 -10.94 -5.66
CA ARG A 235 19.20 -9.89 -6.66
C ARG A 235 20.10 -8.68 -6.38
N ARG A 236 20.74 -8.12 -7.41
CA ARG A 236 21.50 -6.87 -7.29
C ARG A 236 20.52 -5.70 -7.21
N CYS A 237 20.35 -5.16 -6.00
CA CYS A 237 19.59 -3.94 -5.81
C CYS A 237 20.36 -2.70 -6.27
N PRO A 238 19.72 -1.77 -6.98
CA PRO A 238 20.31 -0.48 -7.35
C PRO A 238 20.39 0.52 -6.18
#